data_AF-M7WU26-F1
#
_entry.id   AF-M7WU26-F1
#
_cell.length_a   1.000
_cell.length_b   1.000
_cell.length_c   1.000
_cell.angle_alpha   90.00
_cell.angle_beta   90.00
_cell.angle_gamma   90.00
#
_symmetry.space_group_name_H-M   'P 1'
#
loop_
_entity.id
_entity.type
_entity.pdbx_description
1 polymer ?
#
loop_
_entity_poly.entity_id
_entity_poly.type
_entity_poly.pdbx_seq_one_letter_code
_entity_poly.pdbx_strand_id
1 'polypeptide(L)'
;MSKASNKQYIVTGHSLGGGLANIVGSELGIVSFGISPPGTYLGAKAQKLKKKDIRLFARAVIPDRDIVASLGVEGGLQMSIPCYEHGFGCHSIDNSVCMIGSLCHYNENENIKNICSMKWDDWKLGFDAKVN
;
A
#
# COMPACT_ATOMS: atom_id res chain seq x y z
N MET A 1 -2.09 13.51 37.11
CA MET A 1 -2.13 13.72 35.64
C MET A 1 -1.78 12.39 34.98
N SER A 2 -2.76 11.71 34.38
CA SER A 2 -2.55 10.43 33.70
C SER A 2 -1.71 10.66 32.44
N LYS A 3 -0.64 9.87 32.29
CA LYS A 3 0.26 9.90 31.13
C LYS A 3 -0.55 9.47 29.90
N ALA A 4 -0.85 10.39 28.98
CA ALA A 4 -1.46 10.03 27.70
C ALA A 4 -0.56 8.98 27.03
N SER A 5 -1.11 7.82 26.69
CA SER A 5 -0.32 6.76 26.06
C SER A 5 0.20 7.25 24.72
N ASN A 6 1.51 7.13 24.48
CA ASN A 6 2.16 7.52 23.23
C ASN A 6 1.84 6.50 22.12
N LYS A 7 0.55 6.37 21.76
CA LYS A 7 0.05 5.43 20.76
C LYS A 7 0.11 6.10 19.39
N GLN A 8 0.78 5.43 18.45
CA GLN A 8 0.78 5.83 17.05
C GLN A 8 -0.37 5.12 16.33
N TYR A 9 -1.17 5.89 15.58
CA TYR A 9 -2.25 5.37 14.76
C TYR A 9 -1.87 5.48 13.29
N ILE A 10 -2.19 4.44 12.53
CA ILE A 10 -2.02 4.39 11.07
C ILE A 10 -3.36 3.94 10.49
N VAL A 11 -3.80 4.63 9.43
CA VAL A 11 -4.99 4.22 8.67
C VAL A 11 -4.53 3.54 7.39
N THR A 12 -5.12 2.39 7.08
CA THR A 12 -4.77 1.63 5.88
C THR A 12 -6.02 1.10 5.20
N GLY A 13 -5.88 0.73 3.94
CA GLY A 13 -6.93 0.10 3.17
C GLY A 13 -6.46 -0.23 1.76
N HIS A 14 -7.20 -1.10 1.09
CA HIS A 14 -6.95 -1.50 -0.29
C HIS A 14 -7.97 -0.87 -1.25
N SER A 15 -7.55 -0.55 -2.47
CA SER A 15 -8.44 -0.04 -3.52
C SER A 15 -9.19 1.22 -3.07
N LEU A 16 -10.52 1.23 -3.17
CA LEU A 16 -11.37 2.30 -2.61
C LEU A 16 -11.08 2.56 -1.12
N GLY A 17 -10.89 1.50 -0.32
CA GLY A 17 -10.53 1.61 1.08
C GLY A 17 -9.19 2.32 1.30
N GLY A 18 -8.22 2.16 0.38
CA GLY A 18 -6.95 2.88 0.42
C GLY A 18 -7.11 4.37 0.11
N GLY A 19 -7.98 4.71 -0.83
CA GLY A 19 -8.35 6.11 -1.10
C GLY A 19 -9.01 6.77 0.11
N LEU A 20 -9.95 6.07 0.75
CA LEU A 20 -10.61 6.54 1.98
C LEU A 20 -9.62 6.67 3.15
N ALA A 21 -8.71 5.72 3.31
CA ALA A 21 -7.66 5.78 4.32
C ALA A 21 -6.80 7.04 4.15
N ASN A 22 -6.45 7.40 2.91
CA ASN A 22 -5.68 8.61 2.61
C ASN A 22 -6.45 9.90 2.90
N ILE A 23 -7.76 9.93 2.64
CA ILE A 23 -8.62 11.06 2.99
C ILE A 23 -8.69 11.22 4.51
N VAL A 24 -9.06 10.16 5.22
CA VAL A 24 -9.25 10.17 6.68
C VAL A 24 -7.94 10.47 7.40
N GLY A 25 -6.84 9.84 7.00
CA GLY A 25 -5.52 10.11 7.57
C GLY A 25 -5.10 11.57 7.40
N SER A 26 -5.32 12.14 6.22
CA SER A 26 -5.02 13.56 5.95
C SER A 26 -5.88 14.51 6.76
N GLU A 27 -7.17 14.20 6.96
CA GLU A 27 -8.09 15.00 7.76
C GLU A 27 -7.74 14.97 9.25
N LEU A 28 -7.35 13.80 9.76
CA LEU A 28 -6.96 13.60 11.16
C LEU A 28 -5.51 13.99 11.46
N GLY A 29 -4.71 14.30 10.45
CA GLY A 29 -3.29 14.61 10.60
C GLY A 29 -2.44 13.41 11.03
N ILE A 30 -2.83 12.20 10.61
CA ILE A 30 -2.13 10.94 10.90
C ILE A 30 -1.69 10.26 9.60
N VAL A 31 -0.55 9.57 9.65
CA VAL A 31 -0.03 8.87 8.48
C VAL A 31 -0.99 7.77 8.04
N SER A 32 -1.21 7.67 6.73
CA SER A 32 -2.00 6.61 6.12
C SER A 32 -1.22 5.88 5.03
N PHE A 33 -1.55 4.60 4.82
CA PHE A 33 -1.01 3.79 3.73
C PHE A 33 -2.16 3.19 2.92
N GLY A 34 -2.40 3.72 1.72
CA GLY A 34 -3.27 3.09 0.74
C GLY A 34 -2.52 2.04 -0.07
N ILE A 35 -3.07 0.83 -0.19
CA ILE A 35 -2.58 -0.21 -1.10
C ILE A 35 -3.43 -0.18 -2.37
N SER A 36 -2.80 0.01 -3.53
CA SER A 36 -3.51 0.17 -4.80
C SER A 36 -4.65 1.21 -4.76
N PRO A 37 -4.49 2.38 -4.10
CA PRO A 37 -5.57 3.34 -4.02
C PRO A 37 -5.79 4.02 -5.37
N PRO A 38 -7.02 4.42 -5.74
CA PRO A 38 -7.19 5.38 -6.82
C PRO A 38 -6.52 6.71 -6.45
N GLY A 39 -6.22 7.52 -7.47
CA GLY A 39 -5.55 8.81 -7.35
C GLY A 39 -6.10 9.64 -6.20
N THR A 40 -5.25 9.92 -5.22
CA THR A 40 -5.66 10.45 -3.90
C THR A 40 -6.37 11.81 -3.97
N TYR A 41 -6.16 12.59 -5.04
CA TYR A 41 -6.86 13.86 -5.23
C TYR A 41 -8.26 13.75 -5.85
N LEU A 42 -8.68 12.58 -6.36
CA LEU A 42 -10.03 12.38 -6.93
C LEU A 42 -11.13 12.71 -5.89
N GLY A 43 -11.00 12.21 -4.67
CA GLY A 43 -11.94 12.50 -3.57
C GLY A 43 -11.66 13.81 -2.83
N ALA A 44 -10.42 14.32 -2.89
CA ALA A 44 -10.00 15.48 -2.13
C ALA A 44 -10.73 16.77 -2.51
N LYS A 45 -11.08 16.94 -3.80
CA LYS A 45 -11.81 18.11 -4.28
C LYS A 45 -13.24 18.17 -3.70
N ALA A 46 -13.88 17.00 -3.53
CA ALA A 46 -15.21 16.90 -2.94
C ALA A 46 -15.20 17.20 -1.43
N GLN A 47 -14.12 16.80 -0.73
CA GLN A 47 -13.99 16.93 0.73
C GLN A 47 -13.29 18.22 1.19
N LYS A 48 -13.02 19.18 0.29
CA LYS A 48 -12.30 20.44 0.57
C LYS A 48 -10.96 20.24 1.31
N LEU A 49 -10.32 19.08 1.16
CA LEU A 49 -9.05 18.79 1.82
C LEU A 49 -7.96 19.71 1.28
N LYS A 50 -7.13 20.26 2.18
CA LYS A 50 -5.98 21.06 1.74
C LYS A 50 -4.96 20.12 1.11
N LYS A 51 -4.54 20.44 -0.11
CA LYS A 51 -3.52 19.63 -0.83
C LYS A 51 -2.24 19.40 -0.02
N LYS A 52 -1.90 20.33 0.90
CA LYS A 52 -0.74 20.21 1.78
C LYS A 52 -0.86 19.01 2.74
N ASP A 53 -2.05 18.75 3.27
CA ASP A 53 -2.25 17.72 4.30
C ASP A 53 -2.11 16.33 3.66
N ILE A 54 -2.69 16.17 2.47
CA ILE A 54 -2.50 14.97 1.63
C ILE A 54 -1.01 14.72 1.35
N ARG A 55 -0.25 15.76 1.00
CA ARG A 55 1.20 15.59 0.75
C ARG A 55 1.96 15.13 1.99
N LEU A 56 1.59 15.61 3.17
CA LEU A 56 2.28 15.29 4.42
C LEU A 56 1.93 13.89 4.92
N PHE A 57 0.66 13.50 4.86
CA PHE A 57 0.15 12.33 5.58
C PHE A 57 -0.15 11.11 4.70
N ALA A 58 -0.55 11.31 3.45
CA ALA A 58 -0.93 10.20 2.58
C ALA A 58 0.29 9.47 2.01
N ARG A 59 0.22 8.14 1.99
CA ARG A 59 1.16 7.24 1.34
C ARG A 59 0.40 6.27 0.45
N ALA A 60 1.00 5.88 -0.68
CA ALA A 60 0.44 4.89 -1.58
C ALA A 60 1.49 3.83 -1.93
N VAL A 61 1.12 2.56 -1.85
CA VAL A 61 1.86 1.45 -2.45
C VAL A 61 1.16 1.10 -3.76
N ILE A 62 1.89 1.18 -4.87
CA ILE A 62 1.35 1.08 -6.22
C ILE A 62 2.03 -0.06 -6.96
N PRO A 63 1.33 -1.17 -7.21
CA PRO A 63 1.81 -2.21 -8.10
C PRO A 63 1.95 -1.69 -9.53
N ASP A 64 3.04 -2.08 -10.20
CA ASP A 64 3.19 -1.85 -11.63
C ASP A 64 1.99 -2.44 -12.38
N ARG A 65 1.54 -1.76 -13.44
CA ARG A 65 0.42 -2.23 -14.29
C ARG A 65 -0.94 -2.36 -13.56
N ASP A 66 -1.09 -1.78 -12.38
CA ASP A 66 -2.39 -1.62 -11.71
C ASP A 66 -3.22 -0.52 -12.37
N ILE A 67 -4.35 -0.93 -12.96
CA ILE A 67 -5.27 -0.03 -13.66
C ILE A 67 -6.04 0.90 -12.72
N VAL A 68 -6.27 0.53 -11.47
CA VAL A 68 -7.03 1.35 -10.51
C VAL A 68 -6.15 2.46 -9.96
N ALA A 69 -4.90 2.14 -9.63
CA ALA A 69 -3.94 3.13 -9.16
C ALA A 69 -3.66 4.22 -10.22
N SER A 70 -3.71 3.83 -11.49
CA SER A 70 -3.57 4.72 -12.64
C SER A 70 -4.74 5.72 -12.81
N LEU A 71 -5.85 5.56 -12.08
CA LEU A 71 -7.01 6.44 -12.20
C LEU A 71 -6.83 7.70 -11.34
N GLY A 72 -6.84 8.87 -11.97
CA GLY A 72 -6.92 10.16 -11.30
C GLY A 72 -5.58 10.86 -11.07
N VAL A 73 -5.56 11.80 -10.12
CA VAL A 73 -4.35 12.55 -9.78
C VAL A 73 -3.84 12.08 -8.42
N GLU A 74 -2.61 11.62 -8.40
CA GLU A 74 -1.95 11.10 -7.20
C GLU A 74 -1.40 12.24 -6.33
N GLY A 75 -1.26 11.98 -5.03
CA GLY A 75 -0.72 12.92 -4.06
C GLY A 75 -0.10 12.19 -2.87
N GLY A 76 0.75 12.87 -2.11
CA GLY A 76 1.52 12.20 -1.05
C GLY A 76 2.76 11.51 -1.59
N LEU A 77 3.33 10.61 -0.78
CA LEU A 77 4.44 9.76 -1.21
C LEU A 77 3.89 8.52 -1.90
N GLN A 78 4.52 8.14 -3.00
CA GLN A 78 4.19 6.95 -3.75
C GLN A 78 5.36 5.98 -3.74
N MET A 79 5.05 4.71 -3.52
CA MET A 79 6.02 3.63 -3.48
C MET A 79 5.58 2.60 -4.52
N SER A 80 6.28 2.58 -5.65
CA SER A 80 6.04 1.59 -6.69
C SER A 80 6.62 0.25 -6.29
N ILE A 81 5.87 -0.83 -6.55
CA ILE A 81 6.33 -2.20 -6.34
C ILE A 81 6.14 -3.02 -7.61
N PRO A 82 7.03 -3.99 -7.90
CA PRO A 82 6.85 -4.84 -9.07
C PRO A 82 5.54 -5.62 -9.01
N CYS A 83 4.96 -5.83 -10.20
CA CYS A 83 3.91 -6.80 -10.41
C CYS A 83 4.22 -7.55 -11.70
N TYR A 84 4.11 -8.88 -11.70
CA TYR A 84 4.37 -9.71 -12.88
C TYR A 84 3.10 -10.12 -13.64
N GLU A 85 1.93 -9.72 -13.15
CA GLU A 85 0.62 -9.93 -13.77
C GLU A 85 0.18 -8.68 -14.59
N HIS A 86 -1.13 -8.50 -14.78
CA HIS A 86 -1.71 -7.38 -15.52
C HIS A 86 -3.09 -7.00 -14.96
N GLY A 87 -3.44 -5.71 -15.05
CA GLY A 87 -4.77 -5.20 -14.74
C GLY A 87 -5.21 -5.55 -13.31
N PHE A 88 -6.33 -6.26 -13.18
CA PHE A 88 -6.86 -6.66 -11.87
C PHE A 88 -5.99 -7.66 -11.12
N GLY A 89 -5.12 -8.41 -11.81
CA GLY A 89 -4.12 -9.26 -11.15
C GLY A 89 -3.13 -8.43 -10.33
N CYS A 90 -2.63 -7.34 -10.92
CA CYS A 90 -1.77 -6.37 -10.20
C CYS A 90 -2.52 -5.56 -9.17
N HIS A 91 -3.82 -5.31 -9.40
CA HIS A 91 -4.67 -4.66 -8.42
C HIS A 91 -4.93 -5.51 -7.17
N SER A 92 -4.84 -6.84 -7.28
CA SER A 92 -5.08 -7.72 -6.14
C SER A 92 -4.16 -7.39 -4.97
N ILE A 93 -4.72 -7.36 -3.77
CA ILE A 93 -3.95 -7.13 -2.54
C ILE A 93 -2.85 -8.18 -2.36
N ASP A 94 -3.05 -9.39 -2.88
CA ASP A 94 -2.10 -10.49 -2.81
C ASP A 94 -0.77 -10.12 -3.48
N ASN A 95 -0.80 -9.41 -4.61
CA ASN A 95 0.43 -8.95 -5.26
C ASN A 95 1.23 -8.05 -4.30
N SER A 96 0.55 -7.09 -3.67
CA SER A 96 1.19 -6.15 -2.76
C SER A 96 1.72 -6.81 -1.50
N VAL A 97 0.91 -7.67 -0.85
CA VAL A 97 1.30 -8.37 0.37
C VAL A 97 2.48 -9.30 0.11
N CYS A 98 2.43 -10.08 -0.98
CA CYS A 98 3.51 -11.01 -1.31
C CYS A 98 4.78 -10.29 -1.75
N MET A 99 4.68 -9.18 -2.48
CA MET A 99 5.85 -8.39 -2.84
C MET A 99 6.50 -7.73 -1.62
N ILE A 100 5.71 -7.12 -0.72
CA ILE A 100 6.22 -6.57 0.55
C ILE A 100 6.87 -7.68 1.38
N GLY A 101 6.22 -8.84 1.47
CA GLY A 101 6.76 -10.00 2.19
C GLY A 101 8.10 -10.47 1.65
N SER A 102 8.27 -10.42 0.32
CA SER A 102 9.55 -10.73 -0.34
C SER A 102 10.63 -9.68 -0.03
N LEU A 103 10.32 -8.40 -0.22
CA LEU A 103 11.27 -7.29 -0.03
C LEU A 103 11.71 -7.13 1.42
N CYS A 104 10.86 -7.48 2.38
CA CYS A 104 11.14 -7.39 3.81
C CYS A 104 11.64 -8.71 4.41
N HIS A 105 11.95 -9.74 3.60
CA HIS A 105 12.40 -11.05 4.07
C HIS A 105 11.46 -11.71 5.11
N TYR A 106 10.14 -11.52 4.95
CA TYR A 106 9.11 -12.20 5.76
C TYR A 106 8.81 -13.63 5.28
N ASN A 107 9.64 -14.15 4.37
CA ASN A 107 9.58 -15.52 3.88
C ASN A 107 9.78 -16.58 4.97
N GLU A 108 10.14 -16.22 6.20
CA GLU A 108 10.24 -17.17 7.32
C GLU A 108 8.91 -17.42 8.05
N ASN A 109 7.89 -16.59 7.83
CA ASN A 109 6.58 -16.77 8.47
C ASN A 109 5.72 -17.77 7.68
N GLU A 110 5.30 -18.87 8.33
CA GLU A 110 4.51 -19.94 7.69
C GLU A 110 3.18 -19.45 7.08
N ASN A 111 2.51 -18.47 7.70
CA ASN A 111 1.25 -17.95 7.18
C ASN A 111 1.45 -17.20 5.87
N ILE A 112 2.51 -16.38 5.79
CA ILE A 112 2.86 -15.65 4.57
C ILE A 112 3.31 -16.61 3.47
N LYS A 113 4.11 -17.63 3.82
CA LYS A 113 4.51 -18.69 2.89
C LYS A 113 3.30 -19.40 2.27
N ASN A 114 2.30 -19.75 3.07
CA ASN A 114 1.09 -20.42 2.58
C ASN A 114 0.29 -19.57 1.59
N ILE A 115 0.33 -18.25 1.70
CA ILE A 115 -0.39 -17.34 0.81
C ILE A 115 0.44 -17.00 -0.44
N CYS A 116 1.77 -16.88 -0.29
CA CYS A 116 2.64 -16.26 -1.29
C CYS A 116 3.57 -17.20 -2.04
N SER A 117 3.76 -18.44 -1.60
CA SER A 117 4.72 -19.39 -2.20
C SER A 117 4.55 -19.52 -3.71
N MET A 118 3.33 -19.78 -4.18
CA MET A 118 3.05 -19.93 -5.62
C MET A 118 3.46 -18.69 -6.42
N LYS A 119 3.11 -17.49 -5.93
CA LYS A 119 3.49 -16.24 -6.60
C LYS A 119 4.99 -16.04 -6.63
N TRP A 120 5.67 -16.33 -5.51
CA TRP A 120 7.11 -16.18 -5.44
C TRP A 120 7.87 -17.13 -6.36
N ASP A 121 7.39 -18.37 -6.47
CA ASP A 121 7.90 -19.37 -7.41
C ASP A 121 7.68 -18.90 -8.86
N ASP A 122 6.47 -18.43 -9.19
CA ASP A 122 6.13 -17.90 -10.52
C ASP A 122 6.99 -16.68 -10.91
N TRP A 123 7.23 -15.79 -9.94
CA TRP A 123 8.06 -14.60 -10.12
C TRP A 123 9.56 -14.92 -10.14
N LYS A 124 9.93 -16.18 -9.88
CA LYS A 124 11.32 -16.64 -9.75
C LYS A 124 12.11 -15.79 -8.76
N LEU A 125 11.43 -15.32 -7.71
CA LEU A 125 12.08 -14.70 -6.56
C LEU A 125 12.68 -15.84 -5.74
N GLY A 126 13.85 -16.30 -6.17
CA GLY A 126 14.60 -17.34 -5.49
C GLY A 126 14.95 -16.87 -4.09
N PHE A 127 14.20 -17.32 -3.09
CA PHE A 127 14.65 -17.32 -1.70
C PHE A 127 15.58 -18.51 -1.50
N ASP A 128 16.62 -18.60 -2.33
CA ASP A 128 17.70 -19.53 -2.05
C ASP A 128 18.26 -19.12 -0.69
N ALA A 129 18.15 -20.02 0.27
CA ALA A 129 18.68 -19.93 1.63
C ALA A 129 20.22 -19.94 1.65
N LYS A 130 20.86 -19.27 0.68
CA LYS A 130 22.30 -19.13 0.52
C LYS A 130 22.65 -17.73 0.04
N VAL A 131 22.38 -16.76 0.90
CA VAL A 131 23.28 -15.62 1.02
C VAL A 131 24.17 -15.90 2.23
N ASN A 132 25.25 -16.64 1.98
CA ASN A 132 26.47 -16.62 2.79
C ASN A 132 27.51 -15.86 1.98
#